data_AF-A0A1H8BBA5-F1
#
_entry.id   AF-A0A1H8BBA5-F1
#
_cell.length_a   1.000
_cell.length_b   1.000
_cell.length_c   1.000
_cell.angle_alpha   90.00
_cell.angle_beta   90.00
_cell.angle_gamma   90.00
#
_symmetry.space_group_name_H-M   'P 1'
#
loop_
_entity.id
_entity.type
_entity.pdbx_description
1 polymer ?
#
loop_
_entity_poly.entity_id
_entity_poly.type
_entity_poly.pdbx_seq_one_letter_code
_entity_poly.pdbx_strand_id
1 'polypeptide(L)'
;MQLKRVLLLVAIISLVASIGIPAASAATPYEAYTYDYYGDSSPLPAPYVPDAAITGESLGVGDFKEPSDMYVAPDNTTYILDSGNARIIVLDSDMHVSRVIETFTNNGKKDGFAAPQGLFVSDKNELYVADTDHGRVVVLSEKGDLIRIIDNPKSDILPAAFKFVPLKVTVDAADRVFVIARGVFEGIMQFDDKNNFMGYVGTINVSPSVWDRLWKSLSTKAQKAQMQLFIPTEFSNVDIDNKGFVYATAIDITSDTPIKRLNPSGDDVLKRLGYWAVRGDIRFRMFGNNSGPSKFTDIKVLGGGMYVALDSNRARLFTYNDEGDLLYAFGGRGNQLGVFNTPVAVEQIGDKLAVLDSGKKNLVIFRPTRFGALVRQATTEHYNGNDDVAVKIWSDVLRLNTNYEIAYLGIGKSLLMQKNNEQAMEYFKLGMSRKNFSVAYKRYRREVLKEHFGTFMTVVLTLIIAFIAYRVARLVIRRRAVKHEAGLS
;
A
#
# COMPACT_ATOMS: atom_id res chain seq x y z
N MET A 1 38.40 -46.47 -38.82
CA MET A 1 38.71 -45.44 -37.81
C MET A 1 37.96 -44.12 -38.03
N GLN A 2 37.68 -43.73 -39.29
CA GLN A 2 36.99 -42.47 -39.61
C GLN A 2 35.50 -42.45 -39.23
N LEU A 3 34.75 -43.55 -39.41
CA LEU A 3 33.32 -43.60 -39.08
C LEU A 3 33.03 -43.39 -37.57
N LYS A 4 33.89 -43.95 -36.70
CA LYS A 4 33.78 -43.74 -35.25
C LYS A 4 34.04 -42.28 -34.86
N ARG A 5 34.97 -41.59 -35.54
CA ARG A 5 35.24 -40.17 -35.30
C ARG A 5 34.09 -39.28 -35.76
N VAL A 6 33.47 -39.61 -36.89
CA VAL A 6 32.29 -38.89 -37.41
C VAL A 6 31.09 -39.08 -36.47
N LEU A 7 30.82 -40.30 -36.02
CA LEU A 7 29.74 -40.57 -35.06
C LEU A 7 29.98 -39.88 -33.71
N LEU A 8 31.22 -39.82 -33.24
CA LEU A 8 31.58 -39.10 -32.02
C LEU A 8 31.38 -37.58 -32.17
N LEU A 9 31.73 -37.02 -33.33
CA LEU A 9 31.52 -35.60 -33.65
C LEU A 9 30.03 -35.26 -33.75
N VAL A 10 29.23 -36.11 -34.40
CA VAL A 10 27.78 -35.95 -34.46
C VAL A 10 27.18 -36.02 -33.05
N ALA A 11 27.59 -36.99 -32.23
CA ALA A 11 27.12 -37.09 -30.85
C ALA A 11 27.49 -35.87 -30.00
N ILE A 12 28.70 -35.30 -30.16
CA ILE A 12 29.11 -34.08 -29.47
C ILE A 12 28.31 -32.87 -29.95
N ILE A 13 28.08 -32.73 -31.26
CA ILE A 13 27.27 -31.63 -31.81
C ILE A 13 25.81 -31.75 -31.35
N SER A 14 25.25 -32.96 -31.32
CA SER A 14 23.91 -33.23 -30.77
C SER A 14 23.84 -32.94 -29.27
N LEU A 15 24.90 -33.25 -28.51
CA LEU A 15 24.97 -32.96 -27.08
C LEU A 15 25.05 -31.45 -26.82
N VAL A 16 25.86 -30.72 -27.59
CA VAL A 16 25.97 -29.26 -27.52
C VAL A 16 24.67 -28.57 -27.96
N ALA A 17 23.98 -29.10 -28.98
CA ALA A 17 22.67 -28.61 -29.40
C ALA A 17 21.53 -28.95 -28.41
N SER A 18 21.71 -29.96 -27.56
CA SER A 18 20.78 -30.33 -26.48
C SER A 18 20.99 -29.56 -25.18
N ILE A 19 22.10 -28.81 -25.06
CA ILE A 19 22.22 -27.77 -24.04
C ILE A 19 21.34 -26.63 -24.52
N GLY A 20 20.04 -26.72 -24.19
CA GLY A 20 19.15 -25.58 -24.30
C GLY A 20 19.80 -24.45 -23.51
N ILE A 21 20.32 -23.45 -24.21
CA ILE A 21 20.66 -22.17 -23.59
C ILE A 21 19.34 -21.75 -22.95
N PRO A 22 19.23 -21.70 -21.62
CA PRO A 22 18.01 -21.17 -21.01
C PRO A 22 17.83 -19.81 -21.65
N ALA A 23 16.68 -19.55 -22.26
CA ALA A 23 16.36 -18.21 -22.73
C ALA A 23 16.71 -17.28 -21.58
N ALA A 24 17.74 -16.45 -21.77
CA ALA A 24 18.22 -15.58 -20.72
C ALA A 24 17.00 -14.74 -20.33
N SER A 25 16.44 -15.01 -19.14
CA SER A 25 15.45 -14.12 -18.57
C SER A 25 16.21 -12.82 -18.40
N ALA A 26 15.99 -11.87 -19.31
CA ALA A 26 16.64 -10.58 -19.23
C ALA A 26 16.42 -10.06 -17.81
N ALA A 27 17.53 -9.81 -17.10
CA ALA A 27 17.45 -9.23 -15.78
C ALA A 27 16.60 -7.96 -15.88
N THR A 28 15.66 -7.78 -14.95
CA THR A 28 14.90 -6.53 -14.89
C THR A 28 15.87 -5.37 -14.75
N PRO A 29 15.57 -4.19 -15.31
CA PRO A 29 16.44 -3.00 -15.17
C PRO A 29 16.41 -2.39 -13.77
N TYR A 30 15.69 -3.03 -12.84
CA TYR A 30 15.57 -2.68 -11.44
C TYR A 30 15.75 -3.93 -10.58
N GLU A 31 16.18 -3.71 -9.34
CA GLU A 31 16.16 -4.72 -8.28
C GLU A 31 14.87 -4.56 -7.48
N ALA A 32 14.20 -5.68 -7.24
CA ALA A 32 13.07 -5.72 -6.32
C ALA A 32 13.55 -6.11 -4.92
N TYR A 33 12.93 -5.53 -3.89
CA TYR A 33 13.34 -5.75 -2.51
C TYR A 33 12.19 -5.56 -1.53
N THR A 34 12.40 -6.00 -0.29
CA THR A 34 11.67 -5.54 0.90
C THR A 34 12.69 -5.19 1.99
N TYR A 35 12.22 -4.89 3.20
CA TYR A 35 13.07 -4.70 4.37
C TYR A 35 12.84 -5.81 5.38
N ASP A 36 13.92 -6.41 5.87
CA ASP A 36 13.86 -7.40 6.95
C ASP A 36 13.59 -6.73 8.31
N TYR A 37 13.49 -7.53 9.37
CA TYR A 37 13.31 -7.04 10.74
C TYR A 37 14.40 -6.05 11.21
N TYR A 38 15.63 -6.12 10.69
CA TYR A 38 16.74 -5.22 11.01
C TYR A 38 16.78 -3.97 10.14
N GLY A 39 15.89 -3.90 9.15
CA GLY A 39 15.72 -2.78 8.24
C GLY A 39 16.75 -2.80 7.13
N ASP A 40 17.44 -3.93 6.94
CA ASP A 40 18.31 -4.16 5.79
C ASP A 40 17.47 -4.51 4.57
N SER A 41 17.92 -4.02 3.41
CA SER A 41 17.25 -4.32 2.15
C SER A 41 17.45 -5.80 1.82
N SER A 42 16.35 -6.54 1.70
CA SER A 42 16.35 -7.96 1.35
C SER A 42 15.89 -8.11 -0.10
N PRO A 43 16.75 -8.62 -1.01
CA PRO A 43 16.41 -8.75 -2.43
C PRO A 43 15.34 -9.81 -2.66
N LEU A 44 14.47 -9.57 -3.64
CA LEU A 44 13.36 -10.43 -4.02
C LEU A 44 13.43 -10.78 -5.51
N PRO A 45 12.89 -11.94 -5.93
CA PRO A 45 12.45 -12.10 -7.31
C PRO A 45 11.52 -10.95 -7.70
N ALA A 46 11.69 -10.39 -8.89
CA ALA A 46 10.88 -9.26 -9.32
C ALA A 46 9.39 -9.61 -9.27
N PRO A 47 8.53 -8.83 -8.57
CA PRO A 47 7.09 -9.12 -8.50
C PRO A 47 6.39 -8.85 -9.84
N TYR A 48 6.95 -7.91 -10.59
CA TYR A 48 6.48 -7.46 -11.89
C TYR A 48 7.65 -7.39 -12.85
N VAL A 49 7.39 -7.60 -14.14
CA VAL A 49 8.34 -7.38 -15.24
C VAL A 49 7.68 -6.48 -16.29
N PRO A 50 8.43 -5.58 -16.94
CA PRO A 50 7.85 -4.75 -17.98
C PRO A 50 7.38 -5.61 -19.16
N ASP A 51 6.22 -5.26 -19.69
CA ASP A 51 5.53 -5.96 -20.77
C ASP A 51 5.52 -5.11 -22.04
N ALA A 52 5.10 -3.85 -21.92
CA ALA A 52 5.02 -2.91 -23.04
C ALA A 52 5.27 -1.46 -22.60
N ALA A 53 5.66 -0.60 -23.54
CA ALA A 53 5.60 0.84 -23.41
C ALA A 53 4.76 1.42 -24.54
N ILE A 54 3.72 2.16 -24.18
CA ILE A 54 2.74 2.74 -25.09
C ILE A 54 2.97 4.24 -25.13
N THR A 55 3.16 4.78 -26.32
CA THR A 55 3.31 6.22 -26.59
C THR A 55 2.09 6.75 -27.33
N GLY A 56 1.88 8.06 -27.28
CA GLY A 56 0.84 8.70 -28.09
C GLY A 56 1.02 8.47 -29.60
N GLU A 57 2.27 8.41 -30.08
CA GLU A 57 2.58 8.02 -31.46
C GLU A 57 2.13 6.59 -31.78
N SER A 58 2.44 5.61 -30.91
CA SER A 58 2.03 4.21 -31.11
C SER A 58 0.51 4.01 -31.10
N LEU A 59 -0.22 4.92 -30.46
CA LEU A 59 -1.68 4.93 -30.42
C LEU A 59 -2.31 5.71 -31.60
N GLY A 60 -1.50 6.38 -32.43
CA GLY A 60 -2.01 7.21 -33.52
C GLY A 60 -2.69 8.51 -33.07
N VAL A 61 -2.47 8.95 -31.83
CA VAL A 61 -3.05 10.20 -31.27
C VAL A 61 -2.04 11.35 -31.25
N GLY A 62 -0.82 11.14 -31.74
CA GLY A 62 0.29 12.08 -31.60
C GLY A 62 0.88 12.09 -30.19
N ASP A 63 2.08 12.64 -30.04
CA ASP A 63 2.85 12.59 -28.79
C ASP A 63 2.08 13.10 -27.57
N PHE A 64 2.23 12.39 -26.46
CA PHE A 64 1.81 12.91 -25.17
C PHE A 64 2.63 14.16 -24.82
N LYS A 65 1.95 15.12 -24.19
CA LYS A 65 2.54 16.37 -23.73
C LYS A 65 2.13 16.61 -22.29
N GLU A 66 3.08 16.42 -21.39
CA GLU A 66 2.88 16.58 -19.93
C GLU A 66 1.64 15.80 -19.44
N PRO A 67 1.52 14.50 -19.74
CA PRO A 67 0.41 13.72 -19.21
C PRO A 67 0.52 13.72 -17.68
N SER A 68 -0.59 13.99 -16.98
CA SER A 68 -0.58 14.27 -15.54
C SER A 68 -1.30 13.23 -14.70
N ASP A 69 -2.18 12.44 -15.31
CA ASP A 69 -2.97 11.45 -14.60
C ASP A 69 -3.48 10.33 -15.52
N MET A 70 -3.88 9.22 -14.91
CA MET A 70 -4.68 8.20 -15.59
C MET A 70 -5.60 7.50 -14.60
N TYR A 71 -6.64 6.85 -15.13
CA TYR A 71 -7.54 6.02 -14.36
C TYR A 71 -7.94 4.79 -15.17
N VAL A 72 -8.01 3.63 -14.52
CA VAL A 72 -8.50 2.41 -15.15
C VAL A 72 -9.81 2.01 -14.49
N ALA A 73 -10.86 1.97 -15.30
CA ALA A 73 -12.20 1.56 -14.87
C ALA A 73 -12.29 0.03 -14.67
N PRO A 74 -13.29 -0.48 -13.93
CA PRO A 74 -13.41 -1.91 -13.63
C PRO A 74 -13.52 -2.84 -14.86
N ASP A 75 -13.94 -2.31 -16.01
CA ASP A 75 -14.01 -3.00 -17.30
C ASP A 75 -12.66 -3.00 -18.06
N ASN A 76 -11.59 -2.49 -17.43
CA ASN A 76 -10.26 -2.24 -17.98
C ASN A 76 -10.19 -1.11 -19.03
N THR A 77 -11.23 -0.29 -19.17
CA THR A 77 -11.14 0.95 -19.95
C THR A 77 -10.14 1.91 -19.28
N THR A 78 -9.14 2.36 -20.03
CA THR A 78 -8.05 3.21 -19.52
C THR A 78 -8.22 4.65 -20.00
N TYR A 79 -8.28 5.59 -19.07
CA TYR A 79 -8.36 7.03 -19.34
C TYR A 79 -7.00 7.65 -19.06
N ILE A 80 -6.41 8.33 -20.04
CA ILE A 80 -5.13 9.04 -19.91
C ILE A 80 -5.40 10.54 -20.04
N LEU A 81 -5.01 11.31 -19.03
CA LEU A 81 -5.07 12.76 -19.03
C LEU A 81 -3.80 13.35 -19.64
N ASP A 82 -3.89 13.77 -20.90
CA ASP A 82 -2.80 14.37 -21.67
C ASP A 82 -2.86 15.90 -21.57
N SER A 83 -2.52 16.41 -20.39
CA SER A 83 -2.86 17.75 -19.93
C SER A 83 -2.29 18.89 -20.76
N GLY A 84 -1.05 18.74 -21.24
CA GLY A 84 -0.40 19.74 -22.09
C GLY A 84 -0.98 19.82 -23.50
N ASN A 85 -1.78 18.81 -23.90
CA ASN A 85 -2.62 18.81 -25.10
C ASN A 85 -4.11 19.07 -24.78
N ALA A 86 -4.46 19.33 -23.52
CA ALA A 86 -5.82 19.61 -23.06
C ALA A 86 -6.86 18.55 -23.50
N ARG A 87 -6.51 17.27 -23.41
CA ARG A 87 -7.37 16.17 -23.87
C ARG A 87 -7.31 14.96 -22.96
N ILE A 88 -8.32 14.12 -23.08
CA ILE A 88 -8.41 12.81 -22.42
C ILE A 88 -8.45 11.74 -23.50
N ILE A 89 -7.57 10.77 -23.41
CA ILE A 89 -7.51 9.64 -24.34
C ILE A 89 -8.11 8.43 -23.62
N VAL A 90 -9.11 7.80 -24.24
CA VAL A 90 -9.82 6.64 -23.71
C VAL A 90 -9.42 5.43 -24.54
N LEU A 91 -8.84 4.45 -23.85
CA LEU A 91 -8.43 3.17 -24.42
C LEU A 91 -9.38 2.07 -23.97
N ASP A 92 -9.69 1.14 -24.86
CA ASP A 92 -10.42 -0.08 -24.51
C ASP A 92 -9.53 -1.06 -23.72
N SER A 93 -10.12 -2.20 -23.32
CA SER A 93 -9.42 -3.26 -22.59
C SER A 93 -8.24 -3.89 -23.33
N ASP A 94 -8.19 -3.74 -24.66
CA ASP A 94 -7.11 -4.23 -25.52
C ASP A 94 -6.05 -3.14 -25.78
N MET A 95 -6.16 -2.00 -25.10
CA MET A 95 -5.30 -0.81 -25.23
C MET A 95 -5.39 -0.11 -26.59
N HIS A 96 -6.48 -0.28 -27.34
CA HIS A 96 -6.76 0.50 -28.54
C HIS A 96 -7.52 1.78 -28.20
N VAL A 97 -7.30 2.84 -29.00
CA VAL A 97 -8.01 4.11 -28.81
C VAL A 97 -9.48 3.93 -29.18
N SER A 98 -10.34 4.00 -28.16
CA SER A 98 -11.79 4.04 -28.34
C SER A 98 -12.27 5.46 -28.61
N ARG A 99 -11.68 6.44 -27.91
CA ARG A 99 -12.14 7.83 -27.97
C ARG A 99 -11.06 8.83 -27.54
N VAL A 100 -11.15 10.06 -28.06
CA VAL A 100 -10.42 11.22 -27.53
C VAL A 100 -11.43 12.32 -27.19
N ILE A 101 -11.32 12.90 -25.99
CA ILE A 101 -12.18 13.98 -25.49
C ILE A 101 -11.34 15.24 -25.35
N GLU A 102 -11.55 16.19 -26.25
CA GLU A 102 -10.85 17.50 -26.23
C GLU A 102 -11.79 18.63 -25.75
N THR A 103 -13.09 18.48 -26.04
CA THR A 103 -14.11 19.48 -25.74
C THR A 103 -15.44 18.85 -25.42
N PHE A 104 -16.28 19.62 -24.73
CA PHE A 104 -17.66 19.26 -24.41
C PHE A 104 -18.58 20.47 -24.69
N THR A 105 -19.89 20.23 -24.68
CA THR A 105 -20.88 21.30 -24.85
C THR A 105 -21.29 21.83 -23.48
N ASN A 106 -21.06 23.12 -23.23
CA ASN A 106 -21.47 23.83 -22.03
C ASN A 106 -22.46 24.94 -22.40
N ASN A 107 -23.74 24.81 -22.01
CA ASN A 107 -24.80 25.76 -22.33
C ASN A 107 -24.89 26.11 -23.83
N GLY A 108 -24.77 25.09 -24.68
CA GLY A 108 -24.81 25.23 -26.14
C GLY A 108 -23.54 25.80 -26.78
N LYS A 109 -22.47 26.04 -26.00
CA LYS A 109 -21.16 26.50 -26.51
C LYS A 109 -20.12 25.40 -26.35
N LYS A 110 -19.15 25.36 -27.29
CA LYS A 110 -17.97 24.50 -27.19
C LYS A 110 -17.08 25.01 -26.05
N ASP A 111 -16.76 24.14 -25.12
CA ASP A 111 -15.91 24.37 -23.95
C ASP A 111 -14.83 23.26 -23.89
N GLY A 112 -13.73 23.49 -23.19
CA GLY A 112 -12.60 22.58 -23.13
C GLY A 112 -11.87 22.64 -21.79
N PHE A 113 -10.71 22.00 -21.73
CA PHE A 113 -9.90 21.95 -20.52
C PHE A 113 -8.71 22.92 -20.58
N ALA A 114 -8.24 23.37 -19.42
CA ALA A 114 -7.03 24.16 -19.27
C ALA A 114 -6.15 23.56 -18.16
N ALA A 115 -5.03 22.97 -18.60
CA ALA A 115 -4.04 22.28 -17.75
C ALA A 115 -4.66 21.35 -16.69
N PRO A 116 -5.61 20.46 -17.06
CA PRO A 116 -6.26 19.59 -16.09
C PRO A 116 -5.22 18.68 -15.39
N GLN A 117 -5.35 18.45 -14.09
CA GLN A 117 -4.32 17.73 -13.31
C GLN A 117 -4.76 16.36 -12.80
N GLY A 118 -6.06 16.11 -12.73
CA GLY A 118 -6.59 14.86 -12.20
C GLY A 118 -7.87 14.40 -12.88
N LEU A 119 -8.07 13.09 -12.93
CA LEU A 119 -9.33 12.50 -13.38
C LEU A 119 -9.75 11.28 -12.56
N PHE A 120 -11.05 10.96 -12.60
CA PHE A 120 -11.61 9.77 -11.96
C PHE A 120 -12.88 9.35 -12.70
N VAL A 121 -13.15 8.05 -12.79
CA VAL A 121 -14.42 7.54 -13.32
C VAL A 121 -15.17 6.84 -12.19
N SER A 122 -16.41 7.28 -11.94
CA SER A 122 -17.23 6.68 -10.88
C SER A 122 -17.86 5.35 -11.30
N ASP A 123 -18.42 4.62 -10.34
CA ASP A 123 -19.18 3.37 -10.59
C ASP A 123 -20.40 3.56 -11.51
N LYS A 124 -20.81 4.82 -11.79
CA LYS A 124 -21.87 5.18 -12.74
C LYS A 124 -21.35 5.53 -14.13
N ASN A 125 -20.08 5.27 -14.40
CA ASN A 125 -19.37 5.67 -15.62
C ASN A 125 -19.38 7.20 -15.86
N GLU A 126 -19.42 7.99 -14.80
CA GLU A 126 -19.27 9.45 -14.90
C GLU A 126 -17.78 9.81 -14.77
N LEU A 127 -17.27 10.59 -15.72
CA LEU A 127 -15.89 11.06 -15.75
C LEU A 127 -15.78 12.43 -15.07
N TYR A 128 -15.04 12.47 -13.96
CA TYR A 128 -14.70 13.66 -13.21
C TYR A 128 -13.31 14.14 -13.64
N VAL A 129 -13.18 15.41 -13.97
CA VAL A 129 -11.92 16.02 -14.44
C VAL A 129 -11.63 17.27 -13.62
N ALA A 130 -10.52 17.28 -12.91
CA ALA A 130 -9.99 18.45 -12.23
C ALA A 130 -9.37 19.42 -13.25
N ASP A 131 -10.17 20.34 -13.76
CA ASP A 131 -9.82 21.37 -14.75
C ASP A 131 -9.16 22.56 -14.05
N THR A 132 -7.89 22.37 -13.69
CA THR A 132 -7.15 23.14 -12.69
C THR A 132 -7.07 24.64 -12.98
N ASP A 133 -6.69 25.04 -14.21
CA ASP A 133 -6.50 26.46 -14.51
C ASP A 133 -7.83 27.19 -14.73
N HIS A 134 -8.90 26.46 -15.08
CA HIS A 134 -10.27 26.99 -15.05
C HIS A 134 -10.89 26.98 -13.64
N GLY A 135 -10.24 26.37 -12.65
CA GLY A 135 -10.69 26.38 -11.25
C GLY A 135 -12.01 25.65 -11.04
N ARG A 136 -12.22 24.51 -11.71
CA ARG A 136 -13.46 23.74 -11.67
C ARG A 136 -13.22 22.23 -11.77
N VAL A 137 -14.17 21.43 -11.30
CA VAL A 137 -14.26 20.00 -11.64
C VAL A 137 -15.38 19.83 -12.66
N VAL A 138 -15.05 19.30 -13.83
CA VAL A 138 -16.02 18.99 -14.89
C VAL A 138 -16.48 17.55 -14.73
N VAL A 139 -17.79 17.31 -14.74
CA VAL A 139 -18.36 15.97 -14.69
C VAL A 139 -19.04 15.67 -16.03
N LEU A 140 -18.55 14.65 -16.71
CA LEU A 140 -19.05 14.20 -18.01
C LEU A 140 -19.70 12.82 -17.88
N SER A 141 -20.67 12.54 -18.73
CA SER A 141 -21.21 11.19 -18.92
C SER A 141 -20.18 10.28 -19.60
N GLU A 142 -20.46 8.99 -19.64
CA GLU A 142 -19.69 8.01 -20.43
C GLU A 142 -19.56 8.45 -21.91
N LYS A 143 -20.63 9.08 -22.45
CA LYS A 143 -20.68 9.64 -23.81
C LYS A 143 -20.01 11.02 -23.92
N GLY A 144 -19.45 11.53 -22.83
CA GLY A 144 -18.74 12.81 -22.71
C GLY A 144 -19.64 14.03 -22.80
N ASP A 145 -20.94 13.84 -22.57
CA ASP A 145 -21.88 14.96 -22.43
C ASP A 145 -21.70 15.58 -21.05
N LEU A 146 -21.75 16.91 -20.96
CA LEU A 146 -21.63 17.61 -19.69
C LEU A 146 -22.83 17.29 -18.78
N ILE A 147 -22.55 16.73 -17.60
CA ILE A 147 -23.55 16.49 -16.55
C ILE A 147 -23.63 17.72 -15.64
N ARG A 148 -22.49 18.12 -15.06
CA ARG A 148 -22.41 19.25 -14.13
C ARG A 148 -20.97 19.77 -13.99
N ILE A 149 -20.84 20.95 -13.40
CA ILE A 149 -19.56 21.57 -13.04
C ILE A 149 -19.59 21.89 -11.54
N ILE A 150 -18.52 21.53 -10.83
CA ILE A 150 -18.28 21.93 -9.45
C ILE A 150 -17.27 23.09 -9.50
N ASP A 151 -17.70 24.29 -9.16
CA ASP A 151 -16.86 25.47 -9.11
C ASP A 151 -17.22 26.38 -7.92
N ASN A 152 -16.35 27.36 -7.66
CA ASN A 152 -16.59 28.46 -6.72
C ASN A 152 -17.31 28.07 -5.41
N PRO A 153 -16.78 27.10 -4.63
CA PRO A 153 -17.41 26.68 -3.38
C PRO A 153 -17.56 27.85 -2.42
N LYS A 154 -18.74 27.97 -1.81
CA LYS A 154 -19.06 28.99 -0.82
C LYS A 154 -19.33 28.34 0.51
N SER A 155 -18.65 28.83 1.56
CA SER A 155 -18.89 28.41 2.93
C SER A 155 -18.24 29.41 3.89
N ASP A 156 -18.78 29.53 5.10
CA ASP A 156 -18.25 30.42 6.14
C ASP A 156 -16.87 29.98 6.65
N ILE A 157 -16.48 28.73 6.41
CA ILE A 157 -15.15 28.21 6.75
C ILE A 157 -14.12 28.43 5.64
N LEU A 158 -14.53 28.91 4.46
CA LEU A 158 -13.62 29.27 3.37
C LEU A 158 -13.21 30.75 3.49
N PRO A 159 -11.94 31.08 3.24
CA PRO A 159 -11.51 32.48 3.17
C PRO A 159 -12.30 33.27 2.12
N ALA A 160 -12.57 34.55 2.37
CA ALA A 160 -13.33 35.40 1.45
C ALA A 160 -12.72 35.51 0.04
N ALA A 161 -11.39 35.37 -0.09
CA ALA A 161 -10.66 35.38 -1.36
C ALA A 161 -10.20 33.97 -1.79
N PHE A 162 -10.90 32.92 -1.33
CA PHE A 162 -10.58 31.54 -1.69
C PHE A 162 -10.67 31.35 -3.21
N LYS A 163 -9.61 30.79 -3.79
CA LYS A 163 -9.57 30.38 -5.19
C LYS A 163 -9.56 28.86 -5.26
N PHE A 164 -10.60 28.29 -5.85
CA PHE A 164 -10.66 26.85 -6.07
C PHE A 164 -9.72 26.45 -7.20
N VAL A 165 -8.70 25.65 -6.88
CA VAL A 165 -7.68 25.17 -7.83
C VAL A 165 -7.57 23.65 -7.65
N PRO A 166 -8.49 22.87 -8.24
CA PRO A 166 -8.54 21.42 -8.04
C PRO A 166 -7.35 20.74 -8.72
N LEU A 167 -6.76 19.75 -8.05
CA LEU A 167 -5.59 18.99 -8.52
C LEU A 167 -5.91 17.51 -8.73
N LYS A 168 -6.60 16.89 -7.77
CA LYS A 168 -7.02 15.48 -7.81
C LYS A 168 -8.46 15.36 -7.37
N VAL A 169 -9.17 14.38 -7.93
CA VAL A 169 -10.58 14.11 -7.62
C VAL A 169 -10.78 12.61 -7.47
N THR A 170 -11.57 12.18 -6.49
CA THR A 170 -12.09 10.82 -6.38
C THR A 170 -13.52 10.86 -5.87
N VAL A 171 -14.32 9.84 -6.18
CA VAL A 171 -15.75 9.80 -5.81
C VAL A 171 -16.06 8.46 -5.17
N ASP A 172 -16.87 8.46 -4.12
CA ASP A 172 -17.32 7.21 -3.50
C ASP A 172 -18.67 6.72 -4.03
N ALA A 173 -19.08 5.53 -3.59
CA ALA A 173 -20.35 4.91 -3.96
C ALA A 173 -21.60 5.70 -3.48
N ALA A 174 -21.43 6.72 -2.63
CA ALA A 174 -22.49 7.62 -2.18
C ALA A 174 -22.47 8.98 -2.92
N ASP A 175 -21.74 9.06 -4.04
CA ASP A 175 -21.52 10.26 -4.86
C ASP A 175 -20.87 11.44 -4.11
N ARG A 176 -20.19 11.17 -3.00
CA ARG A 176 -19.39 12.19 -2.31
C ARG A 176 -18.12 12.40 -3.09
N VAL A 177 -17.87 13.65 -3.50
CA VAL A 177 -16.71 14.03 -4.30
C VAL A 177 -15.64 14.55 -3.37
N PHE A 178 -14.45 13.95 -3.44
CA PHE A 178 -13.27 14.34 -2.68
C PHE A 178 -12.28 15.01 -3.61
N VAL A 179 -11.89 16.25 -3.30
CA VAL A 179 -11.01 17.06 -4.13
C VAL A 179 -9.81 17.52 -3.33
N ILE A 180 -8.61 17.18 -3.80
CA ILE A 180 -7.39 17.88 -3.37
C ILE A 180 -7.31 19.16 -4.18
N ALA A 181 -7.18 20.30 -3.52
CA ALA A 181 -7.01 21.60 -4.16
C ALA A 181 -5.74 22.29 -3.65
N ARG A 182 -5.08 23.04 -4.54
CA ARG A 182 -3.84 23.76 -4.24
C ARG A 182 -4.09 24.82 -3.17
N GLY A 183 -3.20 24.88 -2.18
CA GLY A 183 -3.30 25.86 -1.08
C GLY A 183 -4.36 25.52 -0.04
N VAL A 184 -4.92 24.31 -0.07
CA VAL A 184 -5.85 23.81 0.95
C VAL A 184 -5.10 22.93 1.94
N PHE A 185 -4.95 23.43 3.16
CA PHE A 185 -4.13 22.83 4.21
C PHE A 185 -4.96 22.14 5.30
N GLU A 186 -6.27 22.40 5.32
CA GLU A 186 -7.25 21.90 6.28
C GLU A 186 -7.56 20.41 6.06
N GLY A 187 -7.36 19.90 4.84
CA GLY A 187 -7.64 18.53 4.48
C GLY A 187 -8.02 18.37 3.01
N ILE A 188 -8.68 17.26 2.69
CA ILE A 188 -9.27 17.02 1.37
C ILE A 188 -10.66 17.66 1.35
N MET A 189 -10.97 18.48 0.34
CA MET A 189 -12.29 19.10 0.23
C MET A 189 -13.35 18.05 -0.12
N GLN A 190 -14.47 18.05 0.59
CA GLN A 190 -15.59 17.15 0.36
C GLN A 190 -16.81 17.91 -0.18
N PHE A 191 -17.44 17.36 -1.20
CA PHE A 191 -18.67 17.88 -1.81
C PHE A 191 -19.75 16.80 -1.85
N ASP A 192 -21.00 17.22 -1.75
CA ASP A 192 -22.17 16.34 -1.93
C ASP A 192 -22.50 16.11 -3.41
N ASP A 193 -23.52 15.28 -3.65
CA ASP A 193 -24.06 14.96 -4.98
C ASP A 193 -24.63 16.17 -5.74
N LYS A 194 -24.90 17.27 -5.02
CA LYS A 194 -25.45 18.54 -5.50
C LYS A 194 -24.40 19.64 -5.62
N ASN A 195 -23.11 19.30 -5.54
CA ASN A 195 -21.96 20.20 -5.65
C ASN A 195 -21.79 21.17 -4.46
N ASN A 196 -22.50 20.96 -3.34
CA ASN A 196 -22.31 21.78 -2.15
C ASN A 196 -21.07 21.31 -1.40
N PHE A 197 -20.22 22.26 -1.03
CA PHE A 197 -19.06 22.00 -0.18
C PHE A 197 -19.52 21.64 1.24
N MET A 198 -19.18 20.44 1.70
CA MET A 198 -19.56 19.90 3.01
C MET A 198 -18.54 20.22 4.10
N GLY A 199 -17.26 20.33 3.74
CA GLY A 199 -16.16 20.53 4.67
C GLY A 199 -14.89 19.82 4.22
N TYR A 200 -13.98 19.62 5.17
CA TYR A 200 -12.71 18.92 4.92
C TYR A 200 -12.71 17.54 5.57
N VAL A 201 -12.09 16.57 4.90
CA VAL A 201 -11.85 15.23 5.42
C VAL A 201 -10.35 14.95 5.50
N GLY A 202 -9.95 14.32 6.60
CA GLY A 202 -8.54 14.03 6.88
C GLY A 202 -7.74 15.28 7.24
N THR A 203 -6.88 15.16 8.24
CA THR A 203 -5.95 16.23 8.62
C THR A 203 -4.50 15.73 8.58
N ILE A 204 -3.60 16.60 8.13
CA ILE A 204 -2.16 16.38 8.24
C ILE A 204 -1.66 17.15 9.45
N ASN A 205 -1.56 16.44 10.58
CA ASN A 205 -1.05 17.02 11.82
C ASN A 205 0.47 17.05 11.80
N VAL A 206 1.06 18.23 11.60
CA VAL A 206 2.50 18.44 11.82
C VAL A 206 2.72 18.70 13.31
N SER A 207 3.02 17.66 14.07
CA SER A 207 3.35 17.82 15.49
C SER A 207 4.81 18.28 15.65
N PRO A 208 5.10 19.40 16.34
CA PRO A 208 6.48 19.82 16.58
C PRO A 208 7.20 18.76 17.42
N SER A 209 8.42 18.41 17.02
CA SER A 209 9.23 17.43 17.73
C SER A 209 9.57 17.93 19.14
N VAL A 210 9.97 17.00 20.02
CA VAL A 210 10.41 17.37 21.38
C VAL A 210 11.59 18.34 21.33
N TRP A 211 12.49 18.18 20.34
CA TRP A 211 13.59 19.10 20.10
C TRP A 211 13.13 20.47 19.62
N ASP A 212 12.09 20.54 18.76
CA ASP A 212 11.54 21.83 18.33
C ASP A 212 10.90 22.59 19.49
N ARG A 213 10.25 21.88 20.41
CA ARG A 213 9.68 22.48 21.63
C ARG A 213 10.77 22.99 22.57
N LEU A 214 11.84 22.22 22.74
CA LEU A 214 12.99 22.61 23.55
C LEU A 214 13.73 23.81 22.94
N TRP A 215 14.01 23.78 21.63
CA TRP A 215 14.64 24.88 20.91
C TRP A 215 13.77 26.13 20.92
N LYS A 216 12.45 25.98 20.73
CA LYS A 216 11.48 27.08 20.90
C LYS A 216 11.47 27.60 22.33
N SER A 217 11.65 26.76 23.35
CA SER A 217 11.75 27.24 24.74
C SER A 217 13.00 28.09 24.98
N LEU A 218 14.12 27.74 24.33
CA LEU A 218 15.41 28.42 24.47
C LEU A 218 15.61 29.60 23.50
N SER A 219 14.78 29.72 22.46
CA SER A 219 14.91 30.74 21.41
C SER A 219 14.41 32.13 21.84
N THR A 220 15.14 33.16 21.40
CA THR A 220 14.75 34.58 21.53
C THR A 220 13.49 34.89 20.72
N LYS A 221 12.83 36.03 21.01
CA LYS A 221 11.64 36.47 20.25
C LYS A 221 11.93 36.66 18.75
N ALA A 222 13.11 37.16 18.39
CA ALA A 222 13.54 37.32 17.00
C ALA A 222 13.82 35.98 16.32
N GLN A 223 14.47 35.04 17.02
CA GLN A 223 14.69 33.67 16.50
C GLN A 223 13.37 32.92 16.30
N LYS A 224 12.42 33.05 17.24
CA LYS A 224 11.07 32.48 17.11
C LYS A 224 10.29 33.02 15.91
N ALA A 225 10.48 34.29 15.58
CA ALA A 225 9.86 34.91 14.41
C ALA A 225 10.50 34.46 13.08
N GLN A 226 11.73 33.94 13.13
CA GLN A 226 12.45 33.37 11.99
C GLN A 226 12.38 31.85 11.90
N MET A 227 11.96 31.14 12.97
CA MET A 227 11.62 29.72 12.88
C MET A 227 10.52 29.59 11.84
N GLN A 228 10.78 28.82 10.77
CA GLN A 228 9.76 28.54 9.75
C GLN A 228 8.49 28.11 10.47
N LEU A 229 7.39 28.84 10.25
CA LEU A 229 6.07 28.36 10.60
C LEU A 229 5.97 26.96 9.98
N PHE A 230 5.65 25.95 10.78
CA PHE A 230 5.34 24.63 10.26
C PHE A 230 4.13 24.80 9.34
N ILE A 231 4.36 25.00 8.06
CA ILE A 231 3.28 25.09 7.08
C ILE A 231 2.72 23.68 7.02
N PRO A 232 1.44 23.46 7.37
CA PRO A 232 0.82 22.16 7.15
C PRO A 232 1.02 21.79 5.69
N THR A 233 1.36 20.53 5.42
CA THR A 233 1.54 20.10 4.04
C THR A 233 0.20 19.70 3.44
N GLU A 234 0.09 19.81 2.12
CA GLU A 234 -1.10 19.39 1.38
C GLU A 234 -1.03 17.88 1.13
N PHE A 235 -2.20 17.29 0.90
CA PHE A 235 -2.25 15.97 0.26
C PHE A 235 -1.76 16.09 -1.18
N SER A 236 -0.95 15.13 -1.64
CA SER A 236 -0.47 15.05 -3.02
C SER A 236 -1.41 14.29 -3.93
N ASN A 237 -2.01 13.21 -3.44
CA ASN A 237 -2.89 12.35 -4.24
C ASN A 237 -3.88 11.57 -3.37
N VAL A 238 -4.95 11.06 -4.00
CA VAL A 238 -6.04 10.30 -3.39
C VAL A 238 -6.49 9.16 -4.30
N ASP A 239 -6.87 8.04 -3.69
CA ASP A 239 -7.63 6.96 -4.31
C ASP A 239 -8.64 6.40 -3.30
N ILE A 240 -9.61 5.60 -3.73
CA ILE A 240 -10.69 5.13 -2.88
C ILE A 240 -10.92 3.63 -3.00
N ASP A 241 -11.14 2.98 -1.85
CA ASP A 241 -11.54 1.57 -1.85
C ASP A 241 -13.05 1.40 -2.03
N ASN A 242 -13.47 0.18 -2.38
CA ASN A 242 -14.88 -0.18 -2.55
C ASN A 242 -15.73 -0.08 -1.26
N LYS A 243 -15.10 0.19 -0.11
CA LYS A 243 -15.77 0.43 1.18
C LYS A 243 -15.90 1.93 1.48
N GLY A 244 -15.47 2.80 0.56
CA GLY A 244 -15.51 4.25 0.70
C GLY A 244 -14.43 4.83 1.62
N PHE A 245 -13.34 4.10 1.88
CA PHE A 245 -12.19 4.64 2.59
C PHE A 245 -11.23 5.29 1.59
N VAL A 246 -10.87 6.55 1.87
CA VAL A 246 -9.97 7.33 1.01
C VAL A 246 -8.53 7.05 1.42
N TYR A 247 -7.75 6.47 0.52
CA TYR A 247 -6.30 6.41 0.64
C TYR A 247 -5.72 7.72 0.13
N ALA A 248 -4.86 8.36 0.92
CA ALA A 248 -4.29 9.65 0.57
C ALA A 248 -2.80 9.71 0.90
N THR A 249 -2.02 10.31 0.00
CA THR A 249 -0.58 10.57 0.18
C THR A 249 -0.37 12.04 0.53
N ALA A 250 0.57 12.34 1.43
CA ALA A 250 0.94 13.70 1.81
C ALA A 250 2.28 14.11 1.19
N ILE A 251 2.46 15.41 0.93
CA ILE A 251 3.72 15.97 0.42
C ILE A 251 4.83 15.94 1.49
N ASP A 252 4.47 15.81 2.78
CA ASP A 252 5.43 15.80 3.89
C ASP A 252 6.36 14.58 3.86
N ILE A 253 7.58 14.83 3.42
CA ILE A 253 8.65 13.84 3.37
C ILE A 253 9.30 13.57 4.75
N THR A 254 8.98 14.39 5.77
CA THR A 254 9.51 14.24 7.14
C THR A 254 8.57 13.44 8.04
N SER A 255 7.34 13.21 7.60
CA SER A 255 6.33 12.43 8.34
C SER A 255 6.63 10.94 8.32
N ASP A 256 6.40 10.27 9.46
CA ASP A 256 6.35 8.80 9.54
C ASP A 256 4.98 8.22 9.11
N THR A 257 4.02 9.09 8.78
CA THR A 257 2.68 8.72 8.31
C THR A 257 2.30 9.45 7.01
N PRO A 258 3.13 9.36 5.95
CA PRO A 258 2.88 10.06 4.69
C PRO A 258 1.72 9.45 3.90
N ILE A 259 1.28 8.23 4.24
CA ILE A 259 0.09 7.58 3.70
C ILE A 259 -0.95 7.45 4.80
N LYS A 260 -2.19 7.83 4.49
CA LYS A 260 -3.36 7.71 5.36
C LYS A 260 -4.45 6.92 4.67
N ARG A 261 -5.25 6.21 5.46
CA ARG A 261 -6.51 5.59 5.01
C ARG A 261 -7.62 6.19 5.84
N LEU A 262 -8.37 7.11 5.25
CA LEU A 262 -9.35 7.92 5.93
C LEU A 262 -10.72 7.23 5.90
N ASN A 263 -11.34 7.09 7.07
CA ASN A 263 -12.74 6.70 7.15
C ASN A 263 -13.66 7.87 6.71
N PRO A 264 -14.97 7.65 6.54
CA PRO A 264 -15.91 8.71 6.22
C PRO A 264 -15.94 9.91 7.17
N SER A 265 -15.45 9.75 8.42
CA SER A 265 -15.33 10.82 9.42
C SER A 265 -14.00 11.58 9.34
N GLY A 266 -13.07 11.15 8.49
CA GLY A 266 -11.75 11.77 8.33
C GLY A 266 -10.66 11.25 9.26
N ASP A 267 -10.93 10.20 10.03
CA ASP A 267 -9.91 9.58 10.88
C ASP A 267 -9.01 8.66 10.05
N ASP A 268 -7.71 8.74 10.30
CA ASP A 268 -6.75 7.80 9.73
C ASP A 268 -6.83 6.45 10.45
N VAL A 269 -7.36 5.45 9.74
CA VAL A 269 -7.53 4.06 10.18
C VAL A 269 -6.51 3.11 9.55
N LEU A 270 -5.44 3.62 8.93
CA LEU A 270 -4.40 2.77 8.36
C LEU A 270 -3.66 2.03 9.48
N LYS A 271 -3.71 0.69 9.44
CA LYS A 271 -2.95 -0.15 10.38
C LYS A 271 -1.47 -0.04 10.04
N ARG A 272 -0.65 0.04 11.09
CA ARG A 272 0.82 0.16 11.00
C ARG A 272 1.45 -0.91 11.89
N LEU A 273 1.24 -2.16 11.48
CA LEU A 273 1.63 -3.36 12.23
C LEU A 273 2.86 -4.05 11.67
N GLY A 274 3.32 -3.65 10.47
CA GLY A 274 4.55 -4.15 9.87
C GLY A 274 5.80 -3.76 10.65
N TYR A 275 6.96 -4.30 10.24
CA TYR A 275 8.24 -4.03 10.90
C TYR A 275 8.61 -2.54 10.88
N TRP A 276 8.22 -1.85 9.80
CA TRP A 276 8.65 -0.49 9.50
C TRP A 276 7.47 0.40 9.13
N ALA A 277 7.68 1.71 9.25
CA ALA A 277 6.69 2.71 8.89
C ALA A 277 6.35 2.64 7.40
N VAL A 278 5.08 2.92 7.08
CA VAL A 278 4.54 2.98 5.71
C VAL A 278 4.99 4.31 5.06
N ARG A 279 6.28 4.40 4.73
CA ARG A 279 6.94 5.64 4.24
C ARG A 279 7.88 5.43 3.05
N GLY A 280 7.74 4.30 2.35
CA GLY A 280 8.61 3.92 1.24
C GLY A 280 9.97 3.46 1.74
N ASP A 281 11.04 3.99 1.16
CA ASP A 281 12.40 3.73 1.62
C ASP A 281 12.67 4.23 3.03
N ILE A 282 13.07 3.31 3.90
CA ILE A 282 13.52 3.61 5.27
C ILE A 282 15.02 3.88 5.36
N ARG A 283 15.79 3.45 4.36
CA ARG A 283 17.22 3.73 4.20
C ARG A 283 17.43 4.51 2.92
N PHE A 284 18.06 5.67 3.04
CA PHE A 284 18.34 6.53 1.90
C PHE A 284 19.66 7.27 2.07
N ARG A 285 20.23 7.66 0.93
CA ARG A 285 21.43 8.52 0.92
C ARG A 285 21.06 9.92 1.40
N MET A 286 21.94 10.53 2.18
CA MET A 286 21.76 11.90 2.68
C MET A 286 22.16 12.98 1.67
N PHE A 287 23.03 12.63 0.70
CA PHE A 287 23.58 13.58 -0.26
C PHE A 287 23.62 12.98 -1.68
N GLY A 288 23.69 13.86 -2.68
CA GLY A 288 23.79 13.50 -4.09
C GLY A 288 22.44 13.25 -4.77
N ASN A 289 22.49 12.78 -6.01
CA ASN A 289 21.27 12.49 -6.76
C ASN A 289 20.45 11.40 -6.07
N ASN A 290 19.12 11.56 -6.10
CA ASN A 290 18.17 10.67 -5.45
C ASN A 290 18.43 10.52 -3.94
N SER A 291 18.86 11.57 -3.26
CA SER A 291 19.00 11.61 -1.80
C SER A 291 17.66 11.88 -1.12
N GLY A 292 17.58 11.55 0.17
CA GLY A 292 16.44 11.89 1.03
C GLY A 292 15.31 10.84 1.03
N PRO A 293 14.30 11.06 1.87
CA PRO A 293 13.12 10.18 1.98
C PRO A 293 12.33 10.04 0.67
N SER A 294 11.43 9.06 0.63
CA SER A 294 10.49 8.90 -0.48
C SER A 294 9.49 10.06 -0.51
N LYS A 295 9.09 10.49 -1.70
CA LYS A 295 8.09 11.52 -1.95
C LYS A 295 6.97 10.94 -2.81
N PHE A 296 5.88 10.54 -2.17
CA PHE A 296 4.75 9.92 -2.85
C PHE A 296 3.99 10.90 -3.73
N THR A 297 3.82 10.52 -4.99
CA THR A 297 3.12 11.30 -6.01
C THR A 297 1.80 10.67 -6.43
N ASP A 298 1.64 9.36 -6.21
CA ASP A 298 0.40 8.66 -6.52
C ASP A 298 0.20 7.42 -5.64
N ILE A 299 -1.04 6.95 -5.57
CA ILE A 299 -1.45 5.78 -4.80
C ILE A 299 -2.60 5.06 -5.51
N LYS A 300 -2.55 3.72 -5.55
CA LYS A 300 -3.61 2.89 -6.10
C LYS A 300 -3.97 1.73 -5.19
N VAL A 301 -5.25 1.57 -4.89
CA VAL A 301 -5.83 0.41 -4.19
C VAL A 301 -5.94 -0.75 -5.19
N LEU A 302 -5.40 -1.92 -4.81
CA LEU A 302 -5.22 -3.07 -5.70
C LEU A 302 -6.21 -4.24 -5.43
N GLY A 303 -7.13 -4.05 -4.48
CA GLY A 303 -7.97 -5.11 -3.94
C GLY A 303 -7.24 -6.02 -2.92
N GLY A 304 -7.97 -6.90 -2.24
CA GLY A 304 -7.40 -7.82 -1.24
C GLY A 304 -6.67 -7.13 -0.08
N GLY A 305 -7.08 -5.90 0.25
CA GLY A 305 -6.41 -5.06 1.25
C GLY A 305 -5.09 -4.43 0.81
N MET A 306 -4.65 -4.66 -0.43
CA MET A 306 -3.39 -4.14 -0.93
C MET A 306 -3.54 -2.76 -1.56
N TYR A 307 -2.46 -1.99 -1.51
CA TYR A 307 -2.32 -0.72 -2.21
C TYR A 307 -0.86 -0.52 -2.63
N VAL A 308 -0.64 0.21 -3.71
CA VAL A 308 0.69 0.57 -4.21
C VAL A 308 0.85 2.08 -4.17
N ALA A 309 1.97 2.55 -3.66
CA ALA A 309 2.33 3.96 -3.65
C ALA A 309 3.51 4.20 -4.59
N LEU A 310 3.38 5.21 -5.45
CA LEU A 310 4.40 5.62 -6.40
C LEU A 310 5.19 6.79 -5.83
N ASP A 311 6.51 6.62 -5.77
CA ASP A 311 7.46 7.64 -5.33
C ASP A 311 8.06 8.40 -6.52
N SER A 312 8.14 9.72 -6.40
CA SER A 312 8.74 10.60 -7.39
C SER A 312 10.23 10.85 -7.18
N ASN A 313 10.82 10.52 -6.02
CA ASN A 313 12.23 10.82 -5.73
C ASN A 313 13.19 9.82 -6.39
N ARG A 314 12.92 8.52 -6.23
CA ARG A 314 13.66 7.39 -6.81
C ARG A 314 12.88 6.65 -7.89
N ALA A 315 11.64 7.05 -8.16
CA ALA A 315 10.79 6.42 -9.15
C ALA A 315 10.49 4.94 -8.82
N ARG A 316 10.10 4.70 -7.56
CA ARG A 316 9.84 3.36 -7.03
C ARG A 316 8.36 3.16 -6.73
N LEU A 317 7.91 1.94 -6.89
CA LEU A 317 6.59 1.48 -6.48
C LEU A 317 6.74 0.71 -5.17
N PHE A 318 5.92 1.03 -4.18
CA PHE A 318 5.89 0.36 -2.88
C PHE A 318 4.52 -0.25 -2.66
N THR A 319 4.42 -1.58 -2.64
CA THR A 319 3.15 -2.28 -2.41
C THR A 319 3.06 -2.75 -0.97
N TYR A 320 1.97 -2.37 -0.31
CA TYR A 320 1.66 -2.70 1.07
C TYR A 320 0.37 -3.50 1.17
N ASN A 321 0.18 -4.22 2.28
CA ASN A 321 -1.12 -4.77 2.67
C ASN A 321 -1.86 -3.86 3.66
N ASP A 322 -3.08 -4.25 4.06
CA ASP A 322 -3.95 -3.46 4.95
C ASP A 322 -3.42 -3.36 6.38
N GLU A 323 -2.42 -4.18 6.73
CA GLU A 323 -1.73 -4.18 8.01
C GLU A 323 -0.47 -3.29 8.03
N GLY A 324 -0.08 -2.75 6.88
CA GLY A 324 1.10 -1.90 6.71
C GLY A 324 2.42 -2.66 6.55
N ASP A 325 2.37 -3.96 6.21
CA ASP A 325 3.58 -4.70 5.80
C ASP A 325 3.97 -4.28 4.37
N LEU A 326 5.25 -3.95 4.15
CA LEU A 326 5.79 -3.77 2.81
C LEU A 326 5.96 -5.14 2.15
N LEU A 327 5.08 -5.46 1.19
CA LEU A 327 5.13 -6.73 0.47
C LEU A 327 6.34 -6.75 -0.47
N TYR A 328 6.50 -5.70 -1.27
CA TYR A 328 7.64 -5.53 -2.17
C TYR A 328 7.75 -4.09 -2.64
N ALA A 329 8.97 -3.71 -3.01
CA ALA A 329 9.29 -2.48 -3.72
C ALA A 329 10.07 -2.82 -5.00
N PHE A 330 9.83 -2.07 -6.07
CA PHE A 330 10.57 -2.21 -7.33
C PHE A 330 10.53 -0.91 -8.15
N GLY A 331 11.22 -0.90 -9.29
CA GLY A 331 11.37 0.27 -10.14
C GLY A 331 12.63 1.07 -9.80
N GLY A 332 12.80 2.19 -10.49
CA GLY A 332 13.96 3.04 -10.35
C GLY A 332 13.99 4.14 -11.41
N ARG A 333 14.95 5.05 -11.27
CA ARG A 333 15.20 6.07 -12.29
C ARG A 333 15.99 5.52 -13.46
N GLY A 334 15.56 5.84 -14.68
CA GLY A 334 16.35 5.57 -15.89
C GLY A 334 15.53 5.60 -17.17
N ASN A 335 16.24 5.40 -18.29
CA ASN A 335 15.64 5.46 -19.63
C ASN A 335 15.20 4.08 -20.17
N GLN A 336 15.65 2.98 -19.57
CA GLN A 336 15.30 1.63 -20.02
C GLN A 336 13.81 1.31 -19.79
N LEU A 337 13.28 0.35 -20.53
CA LEU A 337 11.90 -0.12 -20.36
C LEU A 337 11.74 -0.77 -18.97
N GLY A 338 10.87 -0.23 -18.12
CA GLY A 338 10.64 -0.71 -16.75
C GLY A 338 11.20 0.22 -15.65
N VAL A 339 11.94 1.26 -16.03
CA VAL A 339 12.37 2.37 -15.15
C VAL A 339 11.89 3.71 -15.70
N PHE A 340 11.88 4.74 -14.86
CA PHE A 340 11.13 5.97 -15.11
C PHE A 340 11.98 7.24 -14.98
N ASN A 341 11.53 8.34 -15.59
CA ASN A 341 12.07 9.68 -15.38
C ASN A 341 11.16 10.52 -14.48
N THR A 342 9.89 10.69 -14.83
CA THR A 342 8.92 11.46 -14.03
C THR A 342 7.60 10.70 -13.99
N PRO A 343 7.53 9.59 -13.22
CA PRO A 343 6.29 8.83 -13.09
C PRO A 343 5.28 9.66 -12.31
N VAL A 344 4.05 9.77 -12.80
CA VAL A 344 3.00 10.66 -12.26
C VAL A 344 1.76 9.90 -11.80
N ALA A 345 1.49 8.72 -12.36
CA ALA A 345 0.35 7.90 -12.00
C ALA A 345 0.67 6.40 -12.12
N VAL A 346 0.05 5.58 -11.29
CA VAL A 346 0.08 4.12 -11.25
C VAL A 346 -1.35 3.59 -11.18
N GLU A 347 -1.68 2.63 -12.04
CA GLU A 347 -3.02 2.05 -12.14
C GLU A 347 -2.94 0.54 -12.27
N GLN A 348 -4.07 -0.13 -12.01
CA GLN A 348 -4.20 -1.58 -12.18
C GLN A 348 -5.07 -1.88 -13.41
N ILE A 349 -4.54 -2.69 -14.33
CA ILE A 349 -5.27 -3.20 -15.49
C ILE A 349 -5.33 -4.72 -15.37
N GLY A 350 -6.47 -5.27 -14.94
CA GLY A 350 -6.57 -6.69 -14.57
C GLY A 350 -5.55 -7.09 -13.49
N ASP A 351 -4.63 -7.99 -13.81
CA ASP A 351 -3.52 -8.41 -12.92
C ASP A 351 -2.22 -7.61 -13.13
N LYS A 352 -2.19 -6.77 -14.18
CA LYS A 352 -1.07 -5.92 -14.55
C LYS A 352 -1.07 -4.62 -13.77
N LEU A 353 0.11 -4.00 -13.69
CA LEU A 353 0.26 -2.62 -13.25
C LEU A 353 0.63 -1.75 -14.45
N ALA A 354 0.11 -0.54 -14.50
CA ALA A 354 0.46 0.46 -15.48
C ALA A 354 1.08 1.66 -14.76
N VAL A 355 2.08 2.30 -15.35
CA VAL A 355 2.69 3.53 -14.82
C VAL A 355 2.82 4.55 -15.92
N LEU A 356 2.20 5.71 -15.73
CA LEU A 356 2.28 6.84 -16.64
C LEU A 356 3.51 7.68 -16.28
N ASP A 357 4.42 7.83 -17.24
CA ASP A 357 5.64 8.61 -17.09
C ASP A 357 5.57 9.86 -17.96
N SER A 358 5.39 11.01 -17.30
CA SER A 358 5.30 12.30 -17.95
C SER A 358 6.63 12.72 -18.59
N GLY A 359 7.75 12.33 -17.96
CA GLY A 359 9.10 12.64 -18.44
C GLY A 359 9.50 11.80 -19.65
N LYS A 360 9.04 10.55 -19.72
CA LYS A 360 9.25 9.66 -20.88
C LYS A 360 8.10 9.72 -21.90
N LYS A 361 7.02 10.46 -21.59
CA LYS A 361 5.83 10.63 -22.43
C LYS A 361 5.23 9.30 -22.86
N ASN A 362 5.18 8.34 -21.93
CA ASN A 362 4.70 7.01 -22.22
C ASN A 362 3.98 6.37 -21.03
N LEU A 363 3.20 5.35 -21.32
CA LEU A 363 2.58 4.45 -20.36
C LEU A 363 3.36 3.13 -20.37
N VAL A 364 3.92 2.72 -19.24
CA VAL A 364 4.64 1.45 -19.10
C VAL A 364 3.72 0.43 -18.44
N ILE A 365 3.49 -0.70 -19.12
CA ILE A 365 2.69 -1.82 -18.62
C ILE A 365 3.62 -2.88 -18.04
N PHE A 366 3.27 -3.40 -16.88
CA PHE A 366 3.97 -4.43 -16.15
C PHE A 366 3.08 -5.65 -15.94
N ARG A 367 3.53 -6.81 -16.37
CA ARG A 367 2.85 -8.08 -16.07
C ARG A 367 3.39 -8.71 -14.79
N PRO A 368 2.54 -9.37 -13.98
CA PRO A 368 3.01 -10.04 -12.77
C PRO A 368 3.91 -11.22 -13.13
N THR A 369 4.92 -11.46 -12.29
CA THR A 369 5.66 -12.72 -12.30
C THR A 369 4.96 -13.75 -11.43
N ARG A 370 5.40 -15.01 -11.49
CA ARG A 370 4.90 -16.04 -10.57
C ARG A 370 5.07 -15.65 -9.10
N PHE A 371 6.18 -15.00 -8.73
CA PHE A 371 6.41 -14.54 -7.37
C PHE A 371 5.38 -13.46 -6.97
N GLY A 372 5.23 -12.41 -7.79
CA GLY A 372 4.28 -11.33 -7.50
C GLY A 372 2.82 -11.81 -7.47
N ALA A 373 2.44 -12.70 -8.38
CA ALA A 373 1.11 -13.29 -8.43
C ALA A 373 0.80 -14.11 -7.15
N LEU A 374 1.73 -14.96 -6.70
CA LEU A 374 1.54 -15.75 -5.47
C LEU A 374 1.47 -14.86 -4.23
N VAL A 375 2.31 -13.82 -4.12
CA VAL A 375 2.24 -12.86 -3.00
C VAL A 375 0.87 -12.17 -2.98
N ARG A 376 0.42 -11.64 -4.12
CA ARG A 376 -0.89 -11.00 -4.26
C ARG A 376 -2.03 -11.95 -3.88
N GLN A 377 -1.99 -13.18 -4.36
CA GLN A 377 -3.01 -14.18 -4.08
C GLN A 377 -3.02 -14.55 -2.60
N ALA A 378 -1.87 -14.85 -1.99
CA ALA A 378 -1.77 -15.21 -0.58
C ALA A 378 -2.28 -14.10 0.34
N THR A 379 -1.92 -12.83 0.04
CA THR A 379 -2.43 -11.66 0.77
C THR A 379 -3.95 -11.53 0.62
N THR A 380 -4.48 -11.72 -0.58
CA THR A 380 -5.92 -11.63 -0.86
C THR A 380 -6.71 -12.71 -0.12
N GLU A 381 -6.24 -13.96 -0.15
CA GLU A 381 -6.89 -15.07 0.57
C GLU A 381 -6.90 -14.83 2.07
N HIS A 382 -5.79 -14.33 2.65
CA HIS A 382 -5.75 -13.96 4.06
C HIS A 382 -6.71 -12.82 4.38
N TYR A 383 -6.75 -11.77 3.54
CA TYR A 383 -7.67 -10.65 3.71
C TYR A 383 -9.15 -11.08 3.70
N ASN A 384 -9.48 -12.09 2.88
CA ASN A 384 -10.82 -12.66 2.79
C ASN A 384 -11.14 -13.67 3.91
N GLY A 385 -10.17 -14.00 4.78
CA GLY A 385 -10.32 -14.99 5.84
C GLY A 385 -10.15 -16.45 5.40
N ASN A 386 -9.68 -16.69 4.17
CA ASN A 386 -9.39 -18.01 3.62
C ASN A 386 -7.98 -18.49 4.03
N ASP A 387 -7.73 -18.50 5.33
CA ASP A 387 -6.39 -18.69 5.90
C ASP A 387 -5.74 -20.04 5.51
N ASP A 388 -6.53 -21.11 5.38
CA ASP A 388 -6.02 -22.44 4.97
C ASP A 388 -5.40 -22.42 3.57
N VAL A 389 -5.99 -21.64 2.67
CA VAL A 389 -5.49 -21.45 1.30
C VAL A 389 -4.27 -20.52 1.34
N ALA A 390 -4.35 -19.43 2.09
CA ALA A 390 -3.25 -18.47 2.25
C ALA A 390 -1.96 -19.16 2.73
N VAL A 391 -2.03 -20.05 3.73
CA VAL A 391 -0.85 -20.82 4.23
C VAL A 391 -0.18 -21.61 3.12
N LYS A 392 -0.95 -22.30 2.26
CA LYS A 392 -0.41 -23.11 1.15
C LYS A 392 0.30 -22.22 0.13
N ILE A 393 -0.31 -21.11 -0.24
CA ILE A 393 0.25 -20.18 -1.23
C ILE A 393 1.50 -19.49 -0.67
N TRP A 394 1.50 -19.04 0.59
CA TRP A 394 2.69 -18.50 1.22
C TRP A 394 3.83 -19.52 1.30
N SER A 395 3.51 -20.80 1.52
CA SER A 395 4.50 -21.88 1.46
C SER A 395 5.11 -22.01 0.07
N ASP A 396 4.33 -21.82 -0.99
CA ASP A 396 4.84 -21.76 -2.37
C ASP A 396 5.70 -20.53 -2.63
N VAL A 397 5.38 -19.38 -2.02
CA VAL A 397 6.25 -18.18 -2.08
C VAL A 397 7.61 -18.48 -1.45
N LEU A 398 7.66 -19.17 -0.29
CA LEU A 398 8.91 -19.54 0.37
C LEU A 398 9.78 -20.52 -0.44
N ARG A 399 9.17 -21.31 -1.33
CA ARG A 399 9.90 -22.15 -2.30
C ARG A 399 10.59 -21.32 -3.39
N LEU A 400 10.07 -20.13 -3.69
CA LEU A 400 10.69 -19.19 -4.64
C LEU A 400 11.72 -18.28 -3.97
N ASN A 401 11.49 -17.90 -2.72
CA ASN A 401 12.43 -17.12 -1.92
C ASN A 401 12.31 -17.47 -0.42
N THR A 402 13.23 -18.29 0.07
CA THR A 402 13.25 -18.73 1.48
C THR A 402 13.61 -17.61 2.46
N ASN A 403 14.21 -16.51 1.98
CA ASN A 403 14.58 -15.35 2.80
C ASN A 403 13.45 -14.30 2.88
N TYR A 404 12.27 -14.60 2.34
CA TYR A 404 11.16 -13.65 2.34
C TYR A 404 10.38 -13.67 3.67
N GLU A 405 10.84 -12.86 4.64
CA GLU A 405 10.29 -12.78 6.00
C GLU A 405 8.77 -12.56 6.05
N ILE A 406 8.24 -11.77 5.11
CA ILE A 406 6.80 -11.47 5.00
C ILE A 406 5.95 -12.73 4.78
N ALA A 407 6.46 -13.75 4.07
CA ALA A 407 5.72 -15.00 3.93
C ALA A 407 5.63 -15.78 5.25
N TYR A 408 6.68 -15.78 6.08
CA TYR A 408 6.59 -16.39 7.41
C TYR A 408 5.60 -15.63 8.30
N LEU A 409 5.55 -14.30 8.21
CA LEU A 409 4.51 -13.51 8.88
C LEU A 409 3.11 -13.88 8.40
N GLY A 410 2.90 -13.97 7.08
CA GLY A 410 1.63 -14.34 6.47
C GLY A 410 1.14 -15.71 6.92
N ILE A 411 2.03 -16.72 6.94
CA ILE A 411 1.72 -18.07 7.44
C ILE A 411 1.38 -18.01 8.92
N GLY A 412 2.22 -17.36 9.75
CA GLY A 412 1.98 -17.27 11.19
C GLY A 412 0.66 -16.59 11.52
N LYS A 413 0.30 -15.50 10.83
CA LYS A 413 -0.97 -14.78 10.98
C LYS A 413 -2.16 -15.67 10.60
N SER A 414 -2.05 -16.38 9.48
CA SER A 414 -3.10 -17.30 8.99
C SER A 414 -3.32 -18.48 9.96
N LEU A 415 -2.25 -19.11 10.44
CA LEU A 415 -2.31 -20.17 11.46
C LEU A 415 -2.92 -19.67 12.78
N LEU A 416 -2.60 -18.43 13.17
CA LEU A 416 -3.17 -17.80 14.36
C LEU A 416 -4.69 -17.58 14.23
N MET A 417 -5.20 -17.29 13.03
CA MET A 417 -6.64 -17.19 12.73
C MET A 417 -7.32 -18.57 12.77
N GLN A 418 -6.63 -19.61 12.28
CA GLN A 418 -7.06 -21.01 12.37
C GLN A 418 -6.99 -21.59 13.80
N LYS A 419 -6.56 -20.80 14.80
CA LYS A 419 -6.30 -21.21 16.20
C LYS A 419 -5.19 -22.25 16.35
N ASN A 420 -4.38 -22.49 15.33
CA ASN A 420 -3.17 -23.31 15.41
C ASN A 420 -2.03 -22.51 16.05
N ASN A 421 -2.14 -22.28 17.37
CA ASN A 421 -1.28 -21.35 18.09
C ASN A 421 0.18 -21.83 18.19
N GLU A 422 0.41 -23.14 18.22
CA GLU A 422 1.74 -23.74 18.32
C GLU A 422 2.57 -23.46 17.06
N GLN A 423 2.07 -23.87 15.89
CA GLN A 423 2.76 -23.62 14.63
C GLN A 423 2.85 -22.12 14.33
N ALA A 424 1.83 -21.33 14.67
CA ALA A 424 1.90 -19.88 14.53
C ALA A 424 3.10 -19.27 15.27
N MET A 425 3.42 -19.76 16.48
CA MET A 425 4.63 -19.33 17.22
C MET A 425 5.91 -19.64 16.46
N GLU A 426 6.03 -20.82 15.85
CA GLU A 426 7.21 -21.21 15.07
C GLU A 426 7.43 -20.25 13.90
N TYR A 427 6.39 -19.98 13.12
CA TYR A 427 6.46 -19.06 11.98
C TYR A 427 6.70 -17.62 12.41
N PHE A 428 6.12 -17.16 13.52
CA PHE A 428 6.45 -15.83 14.06
C PHE A 428 7.89 -15.73 14.57
N LYS A 429 8.49 -16.83 15.01
CA LYS A 429 9.91 -16.86 15.37
C LYS A 429 10.79 -16.78 14.11
N LEU A 430 10.45 -17.52 13.06
CA LEU A 430 11.14 -17.48 11.77
C LEU A 430 11.05 -16.08 11.12
N GLY A 431 9.86 -15.48 11.12
CA GLY A 431 9.64 -14.10 10.68
C GLY A 431 9.90 -13.06 11.77
N MET A 432 10.71 -13.33 12.80
CA MET A 432 11.16 -12.33 13.79
C MET A 432 10.08 -11.45 14.43
N SER A 433 8.83 -11.92 14.51
CA SER A 433 7.66 -11.16 14.98
C SER A 433 7.41 -11.36 16.46
N ARG A 434 8.17 -10.66 17.31
CA ARG A 434 8.04 -10.77 18.78
C ARG A 434 6.63 -10.45 19.29
N LYS A 435 5.98 -9.45 18.67
CA LYS A 435 4.62 -9.02 19.03
C LYS A 435 3.61 -10.13 18.77
N ASN A 436 3.60 -10.69 17.54
CA ASN A 436 2.65 -11.72 17.17
C ASN A 436 2.97 -13.06 17.85
N PHE A 437 4.25 -13.38 18.04
CA PHE A 437 4.68 -14.51 18.86
C PHE A 437 4.09 -14.44 20.27
N SER A 438 4.16 -13.27 20.91
CA SER A 438 3.60 -13.07 22.26
C SER A 438 2.09 -13.26 22.31
N VAL A 439 1.37 -12.90 21.24
CA VAL A 439 -0.07 -13.14 21.11
C VAL A 439 -0.35 -14.64 20.97
N ALA A 440 0.35 -15.32 20.06
CA ALA A 440 0.23 -16.77 19.85
C ALA A 440 0.55 -17.56 21.13
N TYR A 441 1.65 -17.24 21.81
CA TYR A 441 2.04 -17.87 23.07
C TYR A 441 1.00 -17.70 24.18
N LYS A 442 0.41 -16.50 24.31
CA LYS A 442 -0.66 -16.28 25.29
C LYS A 442 -1.91 -17.13 24.99
N ARG A 443 -2.26 -17.31 23.71
CA ARG A 443 -3.38 -18.17 23.29
C ARG A 443 -3.08 -19.64 23.53
N TYR A 444 -1.90 -20.11 23.09
CA TYR A 444 -1.42 -21.47 23.30
C TYR A 444 -1.39 -21.85 24.79
N ARG A 445 -0.80 -20.99 25.65
CA ARG A 445 -0.78 -21.25 27.10
C ARG A 445 -2.19 -21.37 27.68
N ARG A 446 -3.15 -20.57 27.20
CA ARG A 446 -4.54 -20.65 27.65
C ARG A 446 -5.21 -21.95 27.21
N GLU A 447 -4.89 -22.44 26.02
CA GLU A 447 -5.36 -23.72 25.48
C GLU A 447 -4.84 -24.89 26.33
N VAL A 448 -3.52 -24.96 26.54
CA VAL A 448 -2.86 -25.96 27.41
C VAL A 448 -3.42 -25.93 28.84
N LEU A 449 -3.62 -24.74 29.41
CA LEU A 449 -4.20 -24.60 30.74
C LEU A 449 -5.65 -25.11 30.81
N LYS A 450 -6.45 -24.92 29.76
CA LYS A 450 -7.83 -25.40 29.71
C LYS A 450 -7.87 -26.92 29.57
N GLU A 451 -7.06 -27.47 28.68
CA GLU A 451 -6.98 -28.91 28.44
C GLU A 451 -6.52 -29.67 29.70
N HIS A 452 -5.52 -29.14 30.41
CA HIS A 452 -5.00 -29.76 31.63
C HIS A 452 -5.62 -29.20 32.92
N PHE A 453 -6.67 -28.38 32.84
CA PHE A 453 -7.26 -27.74 34.02
C PHE A 453 -7.71 -28.78 35.06
N GLY A 454 -8.37 -29.85 34.61
CA GLY A 454 -8.84 -30.93 35.47
C GLY A 454 -7.69 -31.58 36.23
N THR A 455 -6.66 -32.03 35.52
CA THR A 455 -5.45 -32.64 36.12
C THR A 455 -4.76 -31.68 37.08
N PHE A 456 -4.59 -30.43 36.70
CA PHE A 456 -4.00 -29.40 37.55
C PHE A 456 -4.81 -29.23 38.85
N MET A 457 -6.13 -29.08 38.76
CA MET A 457 -7.01 -28.96 39.92
C MET A 457 -7.00 -30.22 40.79
N THR A 458 -6.95 -31.42 40.21
CA THR A 458 -6.83 -32.67 40.95
C THR A 458 -5.51 -32.73 41.72
N VAL A 459 -4.38 -32.36 41.11
CA VAL A 459 -3.09 -32.32 41.78
C VAL A 459 -3.12 -31.31 42.94
N VAL A 460 -3.63 -30.10 42.69
CA VAL A 460 -3.74 -29.06 43.73
C VAL A 460 -4.62 -29.53 44.89
N LEU A 461 -5.81 -30.08 44.61
CA LEU A 461 -6.71 -30.61 45.64
C LEU A 461 -6.08 -31.77 46.41
N THR A 462 -5.37 -32.67 45.72
CA THR A 462 -4.68 -33.80 46.36
C THR A 462 -3.58 -33.31 47.30
N LEU A 463 -2.80 -32.31 46.89
CA LEU A 463 -1.77 -31.67 47.73
C LEU A 463 -2.39 -30.96 48.94
N ILE A 464 -3.52 -30.28 48.77
CA ILE A 464 -4.26 -29.64 49.87
C ILE A 464 -4.77 -30.69 50.86
N ILE A 465 -5.38 -31.78 50.38
CA ILE A 465 -5.86 -32.88 51.22
C ILE A 465 -4.69 -33.53 51.98
N ALA A 466 -3.58 -33.82 51.30
CA ALA A 466 -2.38 -34.38 51.92
C ALA A 466 -1.80 -33.44 52.98
N PHE A 467 -1.77 -32.13 52.72
CA PHE A 467 -1.31 -31.13 53.68
C PHE A 467 -2.21 -31.04 54.91
N ILE A 468 -3.54 -31.05 54.72
CA ILE A 468 -4.50 -31.07 55.83
C ILE A 468 -4.33 -32.35 56.65
N ALA A 469 -4.24 -33.52 56.01
CA ALA A 469 -4.01 -34.80 56.66
C ALA A 469 -2.70 -34.80 57.48
N TYR A 470 -1.62 -34.27 56.92
CA TYR A 470 -0.34 -34.09 57.63
C TYR A 470 -0.48 -33.19 58.87
N ARG A 471 -1.19 -32.06 58.76
CA ARG A 471 -1.43 -31.14 59.89
C ARG A 471 -2.25 -31.81 61.00
N VAL A 472 -3.30 -32.54 60.64
CA VAL A 472 -4.12 -33.29 61.60
C VAL A 472 -3.30 -34.39 62.27
N ALA A 473 -2.56 -35.19 61.51
CA ALA A 473 -1.69 -36.24 62.07
C ALA A 473 -0.67 -35.66 63.06
N ARG A 474 -0.02 -34.54 62.72
CA ARG A 474 0.93 -33.85 63.61
C ARG A 474 0.27 -33.35 64.90
N LEU A 475 -0.97 -32.86 64.84
CA LEU A 475 -1.73 -32.42 66.02
C LEU A 475 -2.13 -33.61 66.90
N VAL A 476 -2.59 -34.72 66.31
CA VAL A 476 -2.96 -35.94 67.04
C VAL A 476 -1.73 -36.56 67.72
N ILE A 477 -0.59 -36.64 67.03
CA ILE A 477 0.67 -37.14 67.60
C ILE A 477 1.12 -36.27 68.77
N ARG A 478 1.07 -34.93 68.65
CA ARG A 478 1.37 -34.03 69.77
C ARG A 478 0.43 -34.21 70.96
N ARG A 479 -0.88 -34.35 70.72
CA ARG A 479 -1.86 -34.60 71.79
C ARG A 479 -1.66 -35.96 72.46
N ARG A 480 -1.26 -37.00 71.72
CA ARG A 480 -0.91 -38.32 72.29
C ARG A 480 0.39 -38.27 73.10
N ALA A 481 1.41 -37.53 72.65
CA ALA A 481 2.64 -37.33 73.41
C ALA A 481 2.38 -36.61 74.76
N VAL A 482 1.55 -35.55 74.75
CA VAL A 482 1.15 -34.83 75.98
C VAL A 482 0.32 -35.71 76.93
N LYS A 483 -0.59 -36.56 76.41
CA LYS A 483 -1.30 -37.55 77.24
C LYS A 483 -0.37 -38.60 77.85
N HIS A 484 0.67 -39.01 77.13
CA HIS A 484 1.63 -39.99 77.60
C HIS A 484 2.56 -39.44 78.69
N GLU A 485 2.89 -38.14 78.62
CA GLU A 485 3.65 -37.41 79.67
C GLU A 485 2.78 -37.04 80.90
N ALA A 486 1.46 -36.91 80.74
CA ALA A 486 0.53 -36.54 81.81
C ALA A 486 -0.09 -37.73 82.58
N GLY A 487 0.28 -38.98 82.27
CA GLY A 487 -0.12 -40.16 83.06
C GLY A 487 -1.62 -40.50 83.04
N LEU A 488 -2.36 -40.13 81.99
CA LEU A 488 -3.77 -40.47 81.83
C LEU A 488 -3.95 -41.48 80.69
N SER A 489 -4.07 -42.76 81.06
CA SER A 489 -4.45 -43.85 80.15
C SER A 489 -5.90 -43.72 79.70
#